data_AF-A0A2P5PAB9-F1
#
_entry.id   AF-A0A2P5PAB9-F1
#
_cell.length_a   1.000
_cell.length_b   1.000
_cell.length_c   1.000
_cell.angle_alpha   90.00
_cell.angle_beta   90.00
_cell.angle_gamma   90.00
#
_symmetry.space_group_name_H-M   'P 1'
#
loop_
_entity.id
_entity.type
_entity.pdbx_description
1 polymer ?
#
loop_
_entity_poly.entity_id
_entity_poly.type
_entity_poly.pdbx_seq_one_letter_code
_entity_poly.pdbx_strand_id
1 'polypeptide(L)'
;MNFPGLNVSLCRVKVSLDAAWILIIPLMFWGIVHIYVPLIESTSNTQSWIIAGAIIVLVLASLLLHVAAHVLATKLLGGDLPDKIPIYLIAEPAQVWPAAGSYGREAISAVSGPIAQVLLAVAAFLVWNQQINSSVNAVALFLVFFNLFIAVFNFIPAFPLDGGRLLRAIFWGFLDKPARGTWLATWAGFWLIIAITFWGIVLISQQARLELQAGLIAFSQAALMAISSVAVKAPSPPFPEEEVTQKRGRGTSFGLAALSILPLAAITVGLMPINYGLYAPGVTARVEPMVRVQAEYSHFSNGSLMLTSVIPQAPIIFAEWVWGHFDNSVRLAPEEEIFPPNESVQSQAEEGHHMLIDSQTTATVVGLRLAGYPVIATSDGVYVESILSGSPADTVLKEGDVITGLNQQPVNSISDLQNLMRGQKEGAEIRLTVLRKGETLEVMVGTLPPAIVGGPVRIGIGGETNLTGFTLPFPVEITPGKIIGGPSAGLMFTLAVYDRVTPDDLTKGYRIAGTGTIDIDGNVGAIGGVQQKVAAAERAGARYFLTPMENFADASKAAKNIIVVPVKSAQDAIDFLNSLPPAG
;
A
#
# COMPACT_ATOMS: atom_id res chain seq x y z
N MET A 1 39.59 24.16 5.95
CA MET A 1 38.82 25.18 5.20
C MET A 1 37.54 25.45 5.96
N ASN A 2 37.35 26.67 6.46
CA ASN A 2 36.08 27.09 7.05
C ASN A 2 35.09 27.36 5.91
N PHE A 3 34.25 26.39 5.61
CA PHE A 3 33.15 26.61 4.67
C PHE A 3 32.10 27.52 5.30
N PRO A 4 31.49 28.44 4.54
CA PRO A 4 30.46 29.35 5.04
C PRO A 4 29.16 28.58 5.24
N GLY A 5 29.04 27.86 6.35
CA GLY A 5 27.77 27.29 6.80
C GLY A 5 26.82 28.40 7.24
N LEU A 6 25.52 28.22 6.99
CA LEU A 6 24.46 29.06 7.56
C LEU A 6 24.55 28.98 9.10
N ASN A 7 24.86 30.10 9.76
CA ASN A 7 25.02 30.13 11.22
C ASN A 7 23.81 30.82 11.86
N VAL A 8 23.14 30.13 12.78
CA VAL A 8 22.04 30.67 13.58
C VAL A 8 22.47 30.70 15.05
N SER A 9 22.20 31.78 15.78
CA SER A 9 22.56 31.92 17.19
C SER A 9 21.37 31.60 18.09
N LEU A 10 21.53 30.66 19.03
CA LEU A 10 20.52 30.30 20.04
C LEU A 10 21.08 30.55 21.45
N CYS A 11 20.62 31.61 22.13
CA CYS A 11 21.00 32.00 23.51
C CYS A 11 22.49 32.27 23.81
N ARG A 12 23.43 31.82 22.95
CA ARG A 12 24.90 32.01 22.87
C ARG A 12 25.56 30.90 22.03
N VAL A 13 24.84 29.83 21.71
CA VAL A 13 25.31 28.68 20.93
C VAL A 13 25.22 28.98 19.43
N LYS A 14 26.30 28.74 18.68
CA LYS A 14 26.28 28.83 17.21
C LYS A 14 25.84 27.49 16.61
N VAL A 15 24.67 27.47 16.00
CA VAL A 15 24.19 26.31 15.24
C VAL A 15 24.64 26.45 13.78
N SER A 16 25.26 25.42 13.21
CA SER A 16 25.74 25.44 11.82
C SER A 16 25.33 24.19 11.06
N LEU A 17 24.90 24.35 9.81
CA LEU A 17 24.70 23.21 8.90
C LEU A 17 26.06 22.64 8.45
N ASP A 18 26.17 21.31 8.45
CA ASP A 18 27.33 20.61 7.88
C ASP A 18 27.38 20.75 6.33
N ALA A 19 28.57 20.62 5.75
CA ALA A 19 28.78 20.74 4.30
C ALA A 19 28.00 19.69 3.48
N ALA A 20 27.67 18.54 4.07
CA ALA A 20 26.85 17.52 3.42
C ALA A 20 25.49 18.05 2.95
N TRP A 21 24.91 19.06 3.63
CA TRP A 21 23.62 19.65 3.27
C TRP A 21 23.60 20.27 1.87
N ILE A 22 24.75 20.66 1.32
CA ILE A 22 24.88 21.16 -0.05
C ILE A 22 24.48 20.08 -1.08
N LEU A 23 24.77 18.82 -0.80
CA LEU A 23 24.40 17.70 -1.67
C LEU A 23 23.00 17.17 -1.37
N ILE A 24 22.61 17.19 -0.09
CA ILE A 24 21.34 16.61 0.38
C ILE A 24 20.15 17.45 -0.05
N ILE A 25 20.22 18.78 0.06
CA ILE A 25 19.08 19.66 -0.28
C ILE A 25 18.64 19.47 -1.74
N PRO A 26 19.54 19.48 -2.75
CA PRO A 26 19.16 19.17 -4.13
C PRO A 26 18.55 17.77 -4.30
N LEU A 27 19.10 16.75 -3.63
CA LEU A 27 18.58 15.38 -3.70
C LEU A 27 17.19 15.27 -3.08
N MET A 28 16.96 15.96 -1.95
CA MET A 28 15.64 16.07 -1.32
C MET A 28 14.66 16.78 -2.24
N PHE A 29 15.04 17.89 -2.87
CA PHE A 29 14.21 18.56 -3.86
C PHE A 29 13.78 17.61 -4.97
N TRP A 30 14.74 16.91 -5.56
CA TRP A 30 14.48 15.95 -6.63
C TRP A 30 13.52 14.83 -6.17
N GLY A 31 13.82 14.19 -5.03
CA GLY A 31 12.99 13.10 -4.49
C GLY A 31 11.58 13.57 -4.12
N ILE A 32 11.45 14.77 -3.54
CA ILE A 32 10.13 15.30 -3.19
C ILE A 32 9.31 15.58 -4.46
N VAL A 33 9.91 16.23 -5.47
CA VAL A 33 9.20 16.63 -6.70
C VAL A 33 8.82 15.43 -7.56
N HIS A 34 9.71 14.44 -7.70
CA HIS A 34 9.54 13.35 -8.66
C HIS A 34 9.01 12.04 -8.05
N ILE A 35 9.07 11.88 -6.73
CA ILE A 35 8.64 10.66 -6.05
C ILE A 35 7.49 10.98 -5.09
N TYR A 36 7.71 11.87 -4.12
CA TYR A 36 6.73 12.09 -3.05
C TYR A 36 5.46 12.79 -3.53
N VAL A 37 5.58 13.96 -4.18
CA VAL A 37 4.40 14.73 -4.59
C VAL A 37 3.49 13.94 -5.54
N PRO A 38 4.00 13.29 -6.61
CA PRO A 38 3.16 12.50 -7.52
C PRO A 38 2.47 11.30 -6.88
N LEU A 39 3.08 10.73 -5.81
CA LEU A 39 2.49 9.62 -5.08
C LEU A 39 1.26 10.02 -4.27
N ILE A 40 1.23 11.27 -3.77
CA ILE A 40 0.20 11.73 -2.85
C ILE A 40 -0.88 12.54 -3.57
N GLU A 41 -0.51 13.35 -4.57
CA GLU A 41 -1.42 14.24 -5.30
C GLU A 41 -1.02 14.40 -6.77
N SER A 42 -2.00 14.63 -7.64
CA SER A 42 -1.76 15.06 -9.02
C SER A 42 -1.69 16.59 -9.08
N THR A 43 -0.49 17.13 -9.28
CA THR A 43 -0.25 18.57 -9.34
C THR A 43 0.55 18.99 -10.57
N SER A 44 0.45 20.28 -10.94
CA SER A 44 1.34 20.85 -11.96
C SER A 44 2.80 20.79 -11.50
N ASN A 45 3.74 20.72 -12.45
CA ASN A 45 5.17 20.67 -12.16
C ASN A 45 5.61 21.85 -11.27
N THR A 46 5.16 23.08 -11.59
CA THR A 46 5.46 24.28 -10.79
C THR A 46 4.99 24.15 -9.34
N GLN A 47 3.80 23.59 -9.12
CA GLN A 47 3.25 23.40 -7.78
C GLN A 47 4.05 22.36 -6.98
N SER A 48 4.54 21.30 -7.62
CA SER A 48 5.42 20.31 -6.99
C SER A 48 6.70 20.94 -6.44
N TRP A 49 7.32 21.86 -7.19
CA TRP A 49 8.50 22.60 -6.72
C TRP A 49 8.20 23.54 -5.54
N ILE A 50 7.03 24.18 -5.52
CA ILE A 50 6.60 25.03 -4.39
C ILE A 50 6.41 24.18 -3.13
N ILE A 51 5.74 23.02 -3.25
CA ILE A 51 5.54 22.07 -2.15
C ILE A 51 6.90 21.60 -1.62
N ALA A 52 7.83 21.22 -2.51
CA ALA A 52 9.17 20.79 -2.13
C ALA A 52 9.95 21.87 -1.39
N GLY A 53 9.88 23.13 -1.85
CA GLY A 53 10.51 24.26 -1.17
C GLY A 53 9.95 24.48 0.23
N ALA A 54 8.62 24.43 0.39
CA ALA A 54 7.97 24.55 1.69
C ALA A 54 8.38 23.42 2.64
N ILE A 55 8.40 22.17 2.16
CA ILE A 55 8.84 21.01 2.94
C ILE A 55 10.27 21.20 3.44
N ILE A 56 11.21 21.58 2.56
CA ILE A 56 12.63 21.70 2.94
C ILE A 56 12.84 22.79 4.00
N VAL A 57 12.18 23.94 3.85
CA VAL A 57 12.24 25.00 4.86
C VAL A 57 11.73 24.51 6.21
N LEU A 58 10.60 23.79 6.23
CA LEU A 58 10.00 23.28 7.45
C LEU A 58 10.78 22.12 8.07
N VAL A 59 11.42 21.28 7.26
CA VAL A 59 12.37 20.25 7.72
C VAL A 59 13.56 20.90 8.44
N LEU A 60 14.18 21.92 7.84
CA LEU A 60 15.30 22.63 8.48
C LEU A 60 14.85 23.33 9.76
N ALA A 61 13.67 23.94 9.77
CA ALA A 61 13.09 24.55 10.97
C ALA A 61 12.80 23.51 12.07
N SER A 62 12.31 22.32 11.71
CA SER A 62 12.09 21.21 12.64
C SER A 62 13.41 20.76 13.29
N LEU A 63 14.46 20.53 12.49
CA LEU A 63 15.77 20.13 13.01
C LEU A 63 16.36 21.21 13.94
N LEU A 64 16.19 22.49 13.61
CA LEU A 64 16.57 23.59 14.49
C LEU A 64 15.78 23.58 15.80
N LEU A 65 14.47 23.28 15.77
CA LEU A 65 13.65 23.20 16.98
C LEU A 65 14.03 22.02 17.86
N HIS A 66 14.44 20.89 17.27
CA HIS A 66 15.00 19.75 17.99
C HIS A 66 16.27 20.12 18.75
N VAL A 67 17.24 20.76 18.10
CA VAL A 67 18.44 21.31 18.78
C VAL A 67 18.04 22.30 19.88
N ALA A 68 17.11 23.21 19.57
CA ALA A 68 16.66 24.24 20.51
C ALA A 68 16.01 23.63 21.76
N ALA A 69 15.28 22.51 21.62
CA ALA A 69 14.68 21.80 22.74
C ALA A 69 15.75 21.23 23.69
N HIS A 70 16.81 20.61 23.16
CA HIS A 70 17.94 20.19 23.98
C HIS A 70 18.65 21.36 24.66
N VAL A 71 18.83 22.50 23.96
CA VAL A 71 19.52 23.69 24.50
C VAL A 71 18.69 24.29 25.63
N LEU A 72 17.39 24.43 25.42
CA LEU A 72 16.46 24.97 26.40
C LEU A 72 16.39 24.08 27.64
N ALA A 73 16.24 22.76 27.45
CA ALA A 73 16.21 21.81 28.56
C ALA A 73 17.50 21.85 29.39
N THR A 74 18.65 21.80 28.73
CA THR A 74 19.96 21.86 29.41
C THR A 74 20.14 23.18 30.18
N LYS A 75 19.77 24.31 29.57
CA LYS A 75 19.83 25.63 30.20
C LYS A 75 18.90 25.75 31.42
N LEU A 76 17.66 25.28 31.32
CA LEU A 76 16.69 25.28 32.42
C LEU A 76 17.14 24.39 33.59
N LEU A 77 17.89 23.32 33.30
CA LEU A 77 18.47 22.43 34.29
C LEU A 77 19.82 22.93 34.85
N GLY A 78 20.27 24.13 34.44
CA GLY A 78 21.52 24.75 34.87
C GLY A 78 22.78 24.04 34.38
N GLY A 79 22.71 23.34 33.24
CA GLY A 79 23.86 22.68 32.62
C GLY A 79 24.63 23.59 31.67
N ASP A 80 25.90 23.24 31.45
CA ASP A 80 26.76 23.97 30.51
C ASP A 80 26.34 23.72 29.05
N LEU A 81 26.48 24.77 28.21
CA LEU A 81 26.16 24.71 26.79
C LEU A 81 27.44 24.73 25.95
N PRO A 82 27.51 23.96 24.85
CA PRO A 82 28.64 24.02 23.93
C PRO A 82 28.64 25.32 23.12
N ASP A 83 29.82 25.79 22.68
CA ASP A 83 29.95 27.01 21.87
C ASP A 83 29.37 26.86 20.45
N LYS A 84 29.40 25.64 19.90
CA LYS A 84 28.94 25.34 18.55
C LYS A 84 28.25 23.98 18.48
N ILE A 85 27.09 23.92 17.82
CA ILE A 85 26.35 22.68 17.55
C ILE A 85 26.20 22.52 16.02
N PRO A 86 26.94 21.59 15.39
CA PRO A 86 26.71 21.23 14.00
C PRO A 86 25.43 20.38 13.85
N ILE A 87 24.58 20.71 12.89
CA ILE A 87 23.46 19.86 12.45
C ILE A 87 23.96 18.97 11.32
N TYR A 88 24.12 17.68 11.60
CA TYR A 88 24.39 16.67 10.60
C TYR A 88 23.10 16.02 10.11
N LEU A 89 23.20 15.27 9.01
CA LEU A 89 22.04 14.62 8.39
C LEU A 89 21.41 13.52 9.26
N ILE A 90 22.22 12.65 9.90
CA ILE A 90 21.71 11.39 10.51
C ILE A 90 22.05 11.25 12.00
N ALA A 91 22.87 12.11 12.58
CA ALA A 91 23.07 12.11 14.02
C ALA A 91 23.67 13.43 14.49
N GLU A 92 23.05 14.04 15.49
CA GLU A 92 23.79 14.99 16.31
C GLU A 92 24.88 14.22 17.07
N PRO A 93 26.10 14.75 17.19
CA PRO A 93 27.04 14.29 18.17
C PRO A 93 26.48 14.46 19.57
N ALA A 94 25.64 13.54 20.00
CA ALA A 94 25.14 13.48 21.36
C ALA A 94 26.30 13.43 22.39
N GLN A 95 27.50 13.07 21.92
CA GLN A 95 28.76 13.06 22.65
C GLN A 95 29.46 14.44 22.81
N VAL A 96 29.04 15.51 22.12
CA VAL A 96 29.69 16.85 22.19
C VAL A 96 29.05 17.75 23.25
N TRP A 97 27.90 17.36 23.80
CA TRP A 97 27.23 18.13 24.83
C TRP A 97 27.94 17.95 26.18
N PRO A 98 28.19 19.03 26.94
CA PRO A 98 28.71 18.93 28.30
C PRO A 98 27.85 17.98 29.14
N ALA A 99 28.48 17.13 29.96
CA ALA A 99 27.74 16.18 30.79
C ALA A 99 26.86 16.93 31.79
N ALA A 100 25.59 16.55 31.87
CA ALA A 100 24.72 17.10 32.89
C ALA A 100 25.18 16.60 34.28
N GLY A 101 25.21 17.48 35.29
CA GLY A 101 25.70 17.14 36.64
C GLY A 101 24.94 16.02 37.38
N SER A 102 23.92 15.41 36.79
CA SER A 102 23.24 14.21 37.31
C SER A 102 22.61 13.40 36.17
N TYR A 103 22.42 12.10 36.38
CA TYR A 103 21.78 11.20 35.41
C TYR A 103 20.35 11.64 35.05
N GLY A 104 19.58 12.16 36.00
CA GLY A 104 18.21 12.63 35.74
C GLY A 104 18.18 13.86 34.81
N ARG A 105 19.08 14.82 35.04
CA ARG A 105 19.22 15.99 34.14
C ARG A 105 19.70 15.57 32.75
N GLU A 106 20.57 14.58 32.67
CA GLU A 106 21.00 14.04 31.39
C GLU A 106 19.85 13.36 30.64
N ALA A 107 19.08 12.52 31.31
CA ALA A 107 17.94 11.82 30.71
C ALA A 107 16.91 12.82 30.16
N ILE A 108 16.54 13.85 30.95
CA ILE A 108 15.61 14.90 30.51
C ILE A 108 16.18 15.65 29.29
N SER A 109 17.45 16.06 29.36
CA SER A 109 18.13 16.72 28.24
C SER A 109 18.11 15.83 26.99
N ALA A 110 18.41 14.53 27.11
CA ALA A 110 18.45 13.58 26.01
C ALA A 110 17.09 13.34 25.34
N VAL A 111 15.99 13.27 26.10
CA VAL A 111 14.66 13.03 25.50
C VAL A 111 14.00 14.28 24.95
N SER A 112 14.52 15.47 25.27
CA SER A 112 13.87 16.74 24.91
C SER A 112 13.75 16.98 23.40
N GLY A 113 14.78 16.68 22.63
CA GLY A 113 14.73 16.77 21.16
C GLY A 113 13.73 15.80 20.53
N PRO A 114 13.80 14.48 20.83
CA PRO A 114 12.81 13.51 20.36
C PRO A 114 11.37 13.86 20.75
N ILE A 115 11.13 14.36 21.97
CA ILE A 115 9.80 14.81 22.40
C ILE A 115 9.33 16.01 21.57
N ALA A 116 10.21 17.00 21.30
CA ALA A 116 9.87 18.13 20.44
C ALA A 116 9.46 17.67 19.04
N GLN A 117 10.12 16.64 18.52
CA GLN A 117 9.77 16.03 17.23
C GLN A 117 8.40 15.35 17.25
N VAL A 118 8.07 14.60 18.32
CA VAL A 118 6.72 14.03 18.49
C VAL A 118 5.66 15.13 18.53
N LEU A 119 5.90 16.23 19.26
CA LEU A 119 4.97 17.35 19.32
C LEU A 119 4.77 18.03 17.96
N LEU A 120 5.86 18.20 17.18
CA LEU A 120 5.78 18.72 15.80
C LEU A 120 5.01 17.77 14.88
N ALA A 121 5.21 16.46 15.01
CA ALA A 121 4.44 15.47 14.26
C ALA A 121 2.94 15.56 14.57
N VAL A 122 2.58 15.67 15.85
CA VAL A 122 1.17 15.84 16.27
C VAL A 122 0.60 17.14 15.71
N ALA A 123 1.34 18.25 15.77
CA ALA A 123 0.88 19.51 15.19
C ALA A 123 0.67 19.42 13.67
N ALA A 124 1.61 18.79 12.95
CA ALA A 124 1.47 18.54 11.52
C ALA A 124 0.28 17.62 11.20
N PHE A 125 0.03 16.60 12.03
CA PHE A 125 -1.11 15.70 11.88
C PHE A 125 -2.44 16.44 12.07
N LEU A 126 -2.53 17.32 13.06
CA LEU A 126 -3.71 18.15 13.28
C LEU A 126 -3.99 19.06 12.08
N VAL A 127 -2.96 19.63 11.45
CA VAL A 127 -3.11 20.41 10.21
C VAL A 127 -3.55 19.53 9.04
N TRP A 128 -2.90 18.38 8.85
CA TRP A 128 -3.26 17.43 7.79
C TRP A 128 -4.70 16.94 7.92
N ASN A 129 -5.15 16.64 9.14
CA ASN A 129 -6.51 16.15 9.41
C ASN A 129 -7.61 17.16 9.03
N GLN A 130 -7.29 18.46 8.93
CA GLN A 130 -8.25 19.47 8.46
C GLN A 130 -8.48 19.46 6.95
N GLN A 131 -7.65 18.74 6.19
CA GLN A 131 -7.78 18.58 4.73
C GLN A 131 -7.94 19.92 3.97
N ILE A 132 -7.19 20.96 4.36
CA ILE A 132 -7.39 22.36 3.92
C ILE A 132 -7.30 22.51 2.39
N ASN A 133 -6.22 22.00 1.79
CA ASN A 133 -6.03 21.91 0.34
C ASN A 133 -4.90 20.92 0.03
N SER A 134 -4.83 20.46 -1.21
CA SER A 134 -3.86 19.42 -1.64
C SER A 134 -2.40 19.77 -1.31
N SER A 135 -1.97 21.01 -1.54
CA SER A 135 -0.60 21.43 -1.24
C SER A 135 -0.28 21.43 0.25
N VAL A 136 -1.17 21.99 1.08
CA VAL A 136 -1.00 22.00 2.54
C VAL A 136 -1.04 20.57 3.09
N ASN A 137 -1.92 19.73 2.57
CA ASN A 137 -2.03 18.33 2.98
C ASN A 137 -0.75 17.55 2.64
N ALA A 138 -0.19 17.72 1.44
CA ALA A 138 1.06 17.08 1.05
C ALA A 138 2.24 17.51 1.94
N VAL A 139 2.36 18.82 2.25
CA VAL A 139 3.40 19.33 3.15
C VAL A 139 3.22 18.77 4.58
N ALA A 140 2.01 18.85 5.11
CA ALA A 140 1.70 18.43 6.48
C ALA A 140 1.95 16.92 6.66
N LEU A 141 1.51 16.09 5.72
CA LEU A 141 1.72 14.65 5.77
C LEU A 141 3.22 14.28 5.76
N PHE A 142 4.02 14.97 4.94
CA PHE A 142 5.47 14.78 4.91
C PHE A 142 6.08 15.06 6.29
N LEU A 143 5.68 16.17 6.92
CA LEU A 143 6.18 16.58 8.22
C LEU A 143 5.74 15.63 9.34
N VAL A 144 4.57 15.01 9.27
CA VAL A 144 4.17 13.96 10.21
C VAL A 144 5.19 12.82 10.18
N PHE A 145 5.39 12.23 9.01
CA PHE A 145 6.28 11.08 8.87
C PHE A 145 7.74 11.44 9.11
N PHE A 146 8.21 12.59 8.64
CA PHE A 146 9.57 13.05 8.86
C PHE A 146 9.86 13.22 10.36
N ASN A 147 9.02 13.96 11.10
CA ASN A 147 9.28 14.21 12.52
C ASN A 147 9.13 12.93 13.37
N LEU A 148 8.18 12.04 13.05
CA LEU A 148 8.08 10.73 13.69
C LEU A 148 9.32 9.87 13.42
N PHE A 149 9.81 9.84 12.18
CA PHE A 149 11.01 9.12 11.81
C PHE A 149 12.21 9.62 12.61
N ILE A 150 12.44 10.94 12.66
CA ILE A 150 13.54 11.53 13.43
C ILE A 150 13.39 11.24 14.94
N ALA A 151 12.17 11.27 15.48
CA ALA A 151 11.93 10.94 16.89
C ALA A 151 12.26 9.47 17.20
N VAL A 152 11.70 8.54 16.42
CA VAL A 152 11.93 7.09 16.59
C VAL A 152 13.40 6.75 16.43
N PHE A 153 14.05 7.30 15.40
CA PHE A 153 15.46 7.07 15.16
C PHE A 153 16.33 7.59 16.31
N ASN A 154 16.05 8.79 16.83
CA ASN A 154 16.79 9.33 17.97
C ASN A 154 16.47 8.64 19.30
N PHE A 155 15.39 7.86 19.43
CA PHE A 155 15.17 7.03 20.62
C PHE A 155 15.96 5.71 20.63
N ILE A 156 16.60 5.33 19.52
CA ILE A 156 17.41 4.11 19.45
C ILE A 156 18.54 4.19 20.50
N PRO A 157 18.69 3.21 21.40
CA PRO A 157 19.58 3.27 22.56
C PRO A 157 21.05 3.01 22.19
N ALA A 158 21.60 3.85 21.31
CA ALA A 158 22.92 3.65 20.74
C ALA A 158 23.55 5.01 20.41
N PHE A 159 24.83 5.20 20.73
CA PHE A 159 25.55 6.34 20.19
C PHE A 159 25.73 6.20 18.67
N PRO A 160 25.74 7.31 17.91
CA PRO A 160 25.73 8.72 18.35
C PRO A 160 24.33 9.33 18.60
N LEU A 161 23.25 8.54 18.59
CA LEU A 161 21.87 9.02 18.71
C LEU A 161 21.53 9.47 20.14
N ASP A 162 20.47 10.26 20.32
CA ASP A 162 20.05 10.75 21.64
C ASP A 162 19.72 9.63 22.63
N GLY A 163 19.16 8.53 22.12
CA GLY A 163 18.86 7.34 22.89
C GLY A 163 20.13 6.71 23.49
N GLY A 164 21.31 6.93 22.89
CA GLY A 164 22.59 6.60 23.48
C GLY A 164 22.88 7.38 24.78
N ARG A 165 22.51 8.66 24.86
CA ARG A 165 22.61 9.46 26.10
C ARG A 165 21.57 9.02 27.12
N LEU A 166 20.36 8.69 26.69
CA LEU A 166 19.35 8.13 27.58
C LEU A 166 19.82 6.80 28.17
N LEU A 167 20.37 5.90 27.34
CA LEU A 167 20.96 4.64 27.76
C LEU A 167 22.12 4.88 28.74
N ARG A 168 23.02 5.83 28.43
CA ARG A 168 24.10 6.22 29.34
C ARG A 168 23.56 6.69 30.67
N ALA A 169 22.57 7.58 30.70
CA ALA A 169 21.97 8.13 31.91
C ALA A 169 21.30 7.03 32.75
N ILE A 170 20.54 6.14 32.11
CA ILE A 170 19.91 4.99 32.76
C ILE A 170 20.98 4.11 33.43
N PHE A 171 22.02 3.73 32.69
CA PHE A 171 23.08 2.87 33.23
C PHE A 171 23.98 3.58 34.23
N TRP A 172 24.17 4.89 34.11
CA TRP A 172 24.80 5.69 35.16
C TRP A 172 23.99 5.60 36.45
N GLY A 173 22.67 5.83 36.40
CA GLY A 173 21.79 5.70 37.57
C GLY A 173 21.76 4.28 38.17
N PHE A 174 21.83 3.24 37.34
CA PHE A 174 21.80 1.84 37.81
C PHE A 174 23.16 1.31 38.31
N LEU A 175 24.26 1.67 37.65
CA LEU A 175 25.60 1.13 37.92
C LEU A 175 26.45 2.04 38.79
N ASP A 176 26.01 3.28 39.00
CA ASP A 176 26.71 4.33 39.72
C ASP A 176 28.11 4.62 39.13
N LYS A 177 28.26 4.35 37.83
CA LYS A 177 29.52 4.45 37.08
C LYS A 177 29.28 5.08 35.72
N PRO A 178 29.49 6.40 35.56
CA PRO A 178 29.21 7.10 34.31
C PRO A 178 30.02 6.55 33.14
N ALA A 179 31.28 6.14 33.39
CA ALA A 179 32.14 5.54 32.37
C ALA A 179 31.58 4.23 31.80
N ARG A 180 30.85 3.42 32.60
CA ARG A 180 30.22 2.18 32.12
C ARG A 180 28.99 2.44 31.26
N GLY A 181 28.21 3.47 31.60
CA GLY A 181 27.08 3.91 30.78
C GLY A 181 27.55 4.38 29.40
N THR A 182 28.62 5.19 29.36
CA THR A 182 29.24 5.62 28.09
C THR A 182 29.74 4.43 27.29
N TRP A 183 30.50 3.52 27.93
CA TRP A 183 31.02 2.33 27.27
C TRP A 183 29.91 1.48 26.64
N LEU A 184 28.84 1.21 27.38
CA LEU A 184 27.72 0.41 26.88
C LEU A 184 27.01 1.08 25.70
N ALA A 185 26.72 2.38 25.79
CA ALA A 185 26.08 3.12 24.70
C ALA A 185 26.95 3.20 23.43
N THR A 186 28.27 3.28 23.58
CA THR A 186 29.21 3.22 22.45
C THR A 186 29.24 1.84 21.81
N TRP A 187 29.27 0.76 22.62
CA TRP A 187 29.21 -0.60 22.10
C TRP A 187 27.87 -0.93 21.44
N ALA A 188 26.76 -0.43 22.00
CA ALA A 188 25.44 -0.54 21.37
C ALA A 188 25.44 0.12 19.97
N GLY A 189 26.06 1.29 19.84
CA GLY A 189 26.31 1.95 18.54
C GLY A 189 27.12 1.10 17.57
N PHE A 190 28.25 0.55 18.02
CA PHE A 190 29.09 -0.32 17.21
C PHE A 190 28.33 -1.55 16.69
N TRP A 191 27.60 -2.25 17.56
CA TRP A 191 26.81 -3.41 17.17
C TRP A 191 25.63 -3.05 16.26
N LEU A 192 25.01 -1.89 16.47
CA LEU A 192 23.96 -1.40 15.58
C LEU A 192 24.49 -1.10 14.17
N ILE A 193 25.68 -0.49 14.06
CA ILE A 193 26.34 -0.28 12.76
C ILE A 193 26.63 -1.61 12.07
N ILE A 194 27.14 -2.61 12.79
CA ILE A 194 27.35 -3.96 12.25
C ILE A 194 26.02 -4.58 11.79
N ALA A 195 24.98 -4.47 12.61
CA ALA A 195 23.66 -5.02 12.31
C ALA A 195 23.07 -4.39 11.05
N ILE A 196 23.09 -3.05 10.92
CA ILE A 196 22.61 -2.33 9.73
C ILE A 196 23.47 -2.65 8.50
N THR A 197 24.78 -2.81 8.65
CA THR A 197 25.67 -3.20 7.55
C THR A 197 25.36 -4.62 7.07
N PHE A 198 25.27 -5.58 8.00
CA PHE A 198 24.89 -6.95 7.70
C PHE A 198 23.50 -7.01 7.07
N TRP A 199 22.57 -6.19 7.58
CA TRP A 199 21.23 -6.03 7.04
C TRP A 199 21.27 -5.56 5.59
N GLY A 200 22.10 -4.56 5.26
CA GLY A 200 22.31 -4.12 3.88
C GLY A 200 22.84 -5.23 2.96
N ILE A 201 23.72 -6.10 3.46
CA ILE A 201 24.22 -7.26 2.70
C ILE A 201 23.09 -8.26 2.44
N VAL A 202 22.32 -8.59 3.48
CA VAL A 202 21.18 -9.51 3.38
C VAL A 202 20.16 -8.98 2.38
N LEU A 203 19.81 -7.69 2.47
CA LEU A 203 18.91 -7.03 1.53
C LEU A 203 19.39 -7.16 0.09
N ILE A 204 20.68 -6.96 -0.20
CA ILE A 204 21.21 -7.08 -1.57
C ILE A 204 21.26 -8.54 -2.05
N SER A 205 21.32 -9.51 -1.13
CA SER A 205 21.50 -10.92 -1.45
C SER A 205 20.21 -11.65 -1.85
N GLN A 206 19.03 -11.06 -1.61
CA GLN A 206 17.75 -11.76 -1.75
C GLN A 206 17.18 -11.77 -3.18
N GLN A 207 17.75 -11.01 -4.13
CA GLN A 207 17.35 -10.91 -5.54
C GLN A 207 15.92 -10.40 -5.84
N ALA A 208 15.22 -9.77 -4.89
CA ALA A 208 13.93 -9.10 -5.08
C ALA A 208 14.02 -7.66 -5.60
N ARG A 209 12.85 -7.08 -5.88
CA ARG A 209 12.68 -5.75 -6.44
C ARG A 209 13.03 -4.66 -5.40
N LEU A 210 13.85 -3.69 -5.81
CA LEU A 210 14.35 -2.53 -5.01
C LEU A 210 15.43 -2.82 -3.96
N GLU A 211 15.95 -4.05 -3.90
CA GLU A 211 16.95 -4.46 -2.90
C GLU A 211 18.28 -3.72 -2.97
N LEU A 212 18.76 -3.42 -4.18
CA LEU A 212 19.99 -2.63 -4.33
C LEU A 212 19.82 -1.26 -3.68
N GLN A 213 18.66 -0.63 -3.84
CA GLN A 213 18.38 0.69 -3.27
C GLN A 213 18.24 0.58 -1.75
N ALA A 214 17.48 -0.40 -1.26
CA ALA A 214 17.28 -0.63 0.17
C ALA A 214 18.61 -0.96 0.89
N GLY A 215 19.44 -1.80 0.28
CA GLY A 215 20.76 -2.14 0.79
C GLY A 215 21.75 -0.97 0.73
N LEU A 216 21.75 -0.19 -0.35
CA LEU A 216 22.53 1.05 -0.42
C LEU A 216 22.09 2.07 0.63
N ILE A 217 20.78 2.19 0.91
CA ILE A 217 20.26 3.03 2.00
C ILE A 217 20.78 2.51 3.34
N ALA A 218 20.67 1.22 3.62
CA ALA A 218 21.20 0.64 4.86
C ALA A 218 22.71 0.89 5.02
N PHE A 219 23.50 0.68 3.96
CA PHE A 219 24.93 1.00 3.98
C PHE A 219 25.20 2.49 4.19
N SER A 220 24.43 3.36 3.54
CA SER A 220 24.57 4.80 3.73
C SER A 220 24.31 5.21 5.18
N GLN A 221 23.30 4.59 5.82
CA GLN A 221 22.97 4.82 7.23
C GLN A 221 24.09 4.30 8.14
N ALA A 222 24.57 3.08 7.92
CA ALA A 222 25.68 2.51 8.69
C ALA A 222 26.95 3.35 8.55
N ALA A 223 27.29 3.79 7.33
CA ALA A 223 28.44 4.64 7.06
C ALA A 223 28.31 6.00 7.75
N LEU A 224 27.14 6.64 7.69
CA LEU A 224 26.90 7.92 8.34
C LEU A 224 26.97 7.82 9.87
N MET A 225 26.46 6.73 10.46
CA MET A 225 26.62 6.44 11.89
C MET A 225 28.08 6.19 12.28
N ALA A 226 28.84 5.48 11.44
CA ALA A 226 30.27 5.23 11.65
C ALA A 226 31.09 6.53 11.58
N ILE A 227 30.86 7.36 10.55
CA ILE A 227 31.51 8.68 10.41
C ILE A 227 31.19 9.55 11.63
N SER A 228 29.93 9.59 12.05
CA SER A 228 29.50 10.36 13.22
C SER A 228 30.11 9.84 14.52
N SER A 229 30.38 8.54 14.62
CA SER A 229 31.07 7.95 15.78
C SER A 229 32.58 8.25 15.81
N VAL A 230 33.20 8.45 14.64
CA VAL A 230 34.65 8.76 14.51
C VAL A 230 34.92 10.27 14.60
N ALA A 231 34.03 11.09 14.02
CA ALA A 231 34.14 12.55 14.02
C ALA A 231 34.07 13.14 15.44
N VAL A 232 33.58 12.35 16.41
CA VAL A 232 33.39 12.78 17.78
C VAL A 232 34.36 12.02 18.67
N LYS A 233 35.41 12.71 19.12
CA LYS A 233 36.25 12.19 20.20
C LYS A 233 35.35 11.97 21.42
N ALA A 234 35.22 10.72 21.86
CA ALA A 234 34.53 10.39 23.10
C ALA A 234 35.01 11.34 24.21
N PRO A 235 34.14 12.13 24.85
CA PRO A 235 34.57 12.95 25.96
C PRO A 235 35.14 12.02 27.03
N SER A 236 36.36 12.34 27.48
CA SER A 236 36.90 11.77 28.71
C SER A 236 35.84 11.91 29.81
N PRO A 237 35.63 10.90 30.68
CA PRO A 237 34.66 11.05 31.76
C PRO A 237 34.97 12.33 32.53
N PRO A 238 34.03 13.28 32.66
CA PRO A 238 34.35 14.61 33.18
C PRO A 238 34.49 14.65 34.70
N PHE A 239 34.20 13.54 35.40
CA PHE A 239 34.32 13.47 36.84
C PHE A 239 35.51 12.58 37.22
N PRO A 240 36.43 13.04 38.09
CA PRO A 240 37.25 12.12 38.85
C PRO A 240 36.32 11.12 39.52
N GLU A 241 36.68 9.82 39.51
CA GLU A 241 35.87 8.71 40.07
C GLU A 241 35.50 8.87 41.56
N GLU A 242 35.94 9.93 42.23
CA GLU A 242 35.91 10.09 43.68
C GLU A 242 34.59 10.66 44.27
N GLU A 243 33.70 11.28 43.49
CA GLU A 243 32.53 11.98 44.07
C GLU A 243 31.18 11.24 44.06
N VAL A 244 31.13 9.95 43.68
CA VAL A 244 29.86 9.22 43.63
C VAL A 244 29.73 8.25 44.82
N THR A 245 28.98 8.66 45.85
CA THR A 245 28.73 7.88 47.06
C THR A 245 27.62 6.83 46.93
N GLN A 246 28.01 5.54 47.00
CA GLN A 246 27.33 4.30 47.49
C GLN A 246 25.85 4.02 47.10
N LYS A 247 25.35 2.80 46.79
CA LYS A 247 25.81 1.38 46.92
C LYS A 247 24.83 0.44 46.15
N ARG A 248 25.39 -0.67 45.64
CA ARG A 248 24.84 -2.07 45.54
C ARG A 248 24.11 -2.53 44.24
N GLY A 249 24.46 -3.76 43.80
CA GLY A 249 23.61 -4.63 42.95
C GLY A 249 24.16 -5.10 41.59
N ARG A 250 25.31 -5.78 41.54
CA ARG A 250 26.07 -6.15 40.32
C ARG A 250 25.46 -7.24 39.38
N GLY A 251 24.24 -7.73 39.61
CA GLY A 251 23.73 -8.95 38.94
C GLY A 251 22.56 -8.76 37.96
N THR A 252 21.78 -7.69 38.06
CA THR A 252 20.52 -7.51 37.31
C THR A 252 20.70 -6.79 35.97
N SER A 253 21.81 -6.07 35.79
CA SER A 253 22.08 -5.24 34.61
C SER A 253 22.52 -6.03 33.37
N PHE A 254 23.10 -7.22 33.54
CA PHE A 254 23.37 -8.14 32.42
C PHE A 254 22.09 -8.82 31.91
N GLY A 255 21.16 -9.16 32.83
CA GLY A 255 19.88 -9.77 32.49
C GLY A 255 18.94 -8.81 31.76
N LEU A 256 18.91 -7.54 32.15
CA LEU A 256 18.10 -6.51 31.49
C LEU A 256 18.66 -6.11 30.10
N ALA A 257 19.99 -6.04 29.95
CA ALA A 257 20.62 -5.80 28.65
C ALA A 257 20.42 -7.00 27.68
N ALA A 258 20.52 -8.23 28.17
CA ALA A 258 20.21 -9.44 27.40
C ALA A 258 18.72 -9.54 27.04
N LEU A 259 17.81 -9.13 27.94
CA LEU A 259 16.38 -9.05 27.67
C LEU A 259 16.02 -7.98 26.64
N SER A 260 16.80 -6.91 26.48
CA SER A 260 16.57 -5.90 25.43
C SER A 260 17.08 -6.31 24.05
N ILE A 261 18.02 -7.26 23.96
CA ILE A 261 18.56 -7.75 22.68
C ILE A 261 17.57 -8.67 21.96
N LEU A 262 16.81 -9.49 22.69
CA LEU A 262 15.87 -10.44 22.09
C LEU A 262 14.69 -9.76 21.36
N PRO A 263 14.00 -8.75 21.93
CA PRO A 263 12.98 -7.98 21.21
C PRO A 263 13.56 -7.21 20.05
N LEU A 264 14.76 -6.63 20.21
CA LEU A 264 15.41 -5.89 19.13
C LEU A 264 15.76 -6.83 17.97
N ALA A 265 16.33 -8.01 18.25
CA ALA A 265 16.59 -9.04 17.25
C ALA A 265 15.30 -9.57 16.62
N ALA A 266 14.23 -9.78 17.40
CA ALA A 266 12.93 -10.20 16.89
C ALA A 266 12.29 -9.13 15.98
N ILE A 267 12.44 -7.85 16.31
CA ILE A 267 12.03 -6.73 15.45
C ILE A 267 12.88 -6.70 14.19
N THR A 268 14.21 -6.82 14.30
CA THR A 268 15.11 -6.83 13.14
C THR A 268 14.80 -7.99 12.20
N VAL A 269 14.60 -9.20 12.72
CA VAL A 269 14.20 -10.37 11.94
C VAL A 269 12.79 -10.19 11.39
N GLY A 270 11.86 -9.64 12.18
CA GLY A 270 10.48 -9.41 11.75
C GLY A 270 10.37 -8.41 10.59
N LEU A 271 11.25 -7.41 10.53
CA LEU A 271 11.32 -6.41 9.46
C LEU A 271 12.06 -6.91 8.21
N MET A 272 12.50 -8.17 8.18
CA MET A 272 13.23 -8.71 7.05
C MET A 272 12.31 -8.88 5.84
N PRO A 273 12.51 -8.15 4.71
CA PRO A 273 11.78 -8.45 3.51
C PRO A 273 12.17 -9.85 3.08
N ILE A 274 11.19 -10.53 2.53
CA ILE A 274 11.32 -11.86 1.96
C ILE A 274 10.72 -11.82 0.56
N ASN A 275 11.18 -12.70 -0.34
CA ASN A 275 10.65 -12.86 -1.69
C ASN A 275 9.31 -13.59 -1.66
N TYR A 276 8.35 -12.96 -1.01
CA TYR A 276 6.98 -13.41 -0.93
C TYR A 276 6.07 -12.19 -0.98
N GLY A 277 4.83 -12.45 -1.31
CA GLY A 277 3.75 -11.50 -1.35
C GLY A 277 2.57 -11.98 -0.51
N LEU A 278 1.60 -11.09 -0.36
CA LEU A 278 0.32 -11.43 0.22
C LEU A 278 -0.83 -10.72 -0.52
N TYR A 279 -1.98 -11.37 -0.52
CA TYR A 279 -3.26 -10.77 -0.85
C TYR A 279 -4.05 -10.58 0.45
N ALA A 280 -4.29 -9.32 0.82
CA ALA A 280 -5.05 -8.96 2.01
C ALA A 280 -6.43 -8.41 1.65
N PRO A 281 -7.40 -8.45 2.58
CA PRO A 281 -8.69 -7.78 2.42
C PRO A 281 -8.49 -6.28 2.20
N GLY A 282 -9.05 -5.75 1.12
CA GLY A 282 -8.95 -4.35 0.74
C GLY A 282 -10.07 -3.48 1.30
N VAL A 283 -10.28 -2.35 0.63
CA VAL A 283 -11.34 -1.40 0.97
C VAL A 283 -12.69 -1.90 0.47
N THR A 284 -13.75 -1.58 1.23
CA THR A 284 -15.13 -1.76 0.78
C THR A 284 -15.74 -0.38 0.57
N ALA A 285 -16.36 -0.15 -0.58
CA ALA A 285 -16.90 1.15 -0.93
C ALA A 285 -18.31 1.05 -1.52
N ARG A 286 -19.12 2.06 -1.20
CA ARG A 286 -20.47 2.25 -1.72
C ARG A 286 -20.43 2.65 -3.19
N VAL A 287 -21.27 2.04 -4.01
CA VAL A 287 -21.27 2.25 -5.47
C VAL A 287 -22.28 3.28 -5.95
N GLU A 288 -23.30 3.57 -5.17
CA GLU A 288 -24.36 4.54 -5.50
C GLU A 288 -23.81 5.95 -5.76
N PRO A 289 -22.85 6.48 -4.97
CA PRO A 289 -22.27 7.79 -5.25
C PRO A 289 -21.45 7.84 -6.55
N MET A 290 -21.09 6.67 -7.09
CA MET A 290 -20.31 6.54 -8.32
C MET A 290 -21.20 6.61 -9.55
N VAL A 291 -22.49 6.26 -9.46
CA VAL A 291 -23.41 6.25 -10.60
C VAL A 291 -24.22 7.55 -10.66
N ARG A 292 -24.01 8.30 -11.74
CA ARG A 292 -24.69 9.57 -12.02
C ARG A 292 -25.61 9.41 -13.23
N VAL A 293 -26.87 9.77 -13.01
CA VAL A 293 -27.91 9.88 -14.04
C VAL A 293 -28.65 11.20 -13.84
N GLN A 294 -29.36 11.66 -14.85
CA GLN A 294 -30.15 12.90 -14.75
C GLN A 294 -31.23 12.77 -13.67
N ALA A 295 -31.59 13.89 -13.04
CA ALA A 295 -32.49 13.92 -11.88
C ALA A 295 -33.85 13.26 -12.13
N GLU A 296 -34.35 13.30 -13.38
CA GLU A 296 -35.64 12.71 -13.78
C GLU A 296 -35.64 11.17 -13.83
N TYR A 297 -34.48 10.54 -14.03
CA TYR A 297 -34.32 9.07 -14.03
C TYR A 297 -33.74 8.56 -12.71
N SER A 298 -33.57 9.45 -11.72
CA SER A 298 -32.72 9.22 -10.56
C SER A 298 -33.57 8.83 -9.34
N HIS A 299 -33.43 7.59 -8.89
CA HIS A 299 -34.02 7.05 -7.67
C HIS A 299 -32.95 6.76 -6.60
N PHE A 300 -33.35 6.78 -5.33
CA PHE A 300 -32.47 6.55 -4.19
C PHE A 300 -33.01 5.41 -3.31
N SER A 301 -32.08 4.61 -2.82
CA SER A 301 -32.35 3.46 -1.96
C SER A 301 -31.93 3.72 -0.51
N ASN A 302 -32.58 3.05 0.44
CA ASN A 302 -32.35 3.26 1.87
C ASN A 302 -31.13 2.49 2.39
N GLY A 303 -30.75 1.41 1.71
CA GLY A 303 -29.62 0.56 2.06
C GLY A 303 -28.34 0.96 1.32
N SER A 304 -27.45 -0.01 1.13
CA SER A 304 -26.28 0.21 0.29
C SER A 304 -25.76 -1.00 -0.47
N LEU A 305 -25.44 -0.84 -1.75
CA LEU A 305 -24.62 -1.70 -2.59
C LEU A 305 -23.15 -1.33 -2.43
N MET A 306 -22.28 -2.34 -2.28
CA MET A 306 -20.86 -2.13 -2.02
C MET A 306 -19.96 -3.05 -2.87
N LEU A 307 -18.89 -2.47 -3.41
CA LEU A 307 -17.79 -3.21 -4.04
C LEU A 307 -16.69 -3.51 -3.03
N THR A 308 -15.95 -4.58 -3.28
CA THR A 308 -14.85 -5.06 -2.44
C THR A 308 -13.58 -5.20 -3.26
N SER A 309 -12.45 -4.77 -2.69
CA SER A 309 -11.14 -4.93 -3.31
C SER A 309 -10.22 -5.87 -2.53
N VAL A 310 -9.15 -6.28 -3.19
CA VAL A 310 -8.05 -7.04 -2.60
C VAL A 310 -6.80 -6.19 -2.73
N ILE A 311 -5.97 -6.14 -1.70
CA ILE A 311 -4.69 -5.45 -1.74
C ILE A 311 -3.60 -6.49 -2.03
N PRO A 312 -3.04 -6.50 -3.24
CA PRO A 312 -1.79 -7.20 -3.50
C PRO A 312 -0.63 -6.40 -2.88
N GLN A 313 0.25 -7.09 -2.16
CA GLN A 313 1.47 -6.51 -1.60
C GLN A 313 2.63 -7.48 -1.81
N ALA A 314 3.69 -7.02 -2.46
CA ALA A 314 4.98 -7.70 -2.53
C ALA A 314 6.11 -6.67 -2.80
N PRO A 315 7.31 -6.86 -2.23
CA PRO A 315 7.65 -7.89 -1.24
C PRO A 315 6.99 -7.62 0.13
N ILE A 316 6.90 -8.64 0.97
CA ILE A 316 6.41 -8.55 2.37
C ILE A 316 7.55 -8.75 3.35
N ILE A 317 7.37 -8.34 4.61
CA ILE A 317 8.33 -8.62 5.68
C ILE A 317 8.06 -9.97 6.37
N PHE A 318 9.06 -10.55 7.02
CA PHE A 318 8.98 -11.85 7.70
C PHE A 318 7.87 -11.87 8.76
N ALA A 319 7.65 -10.77 9.47
CA ALA A 319 6.56 -10.65 10.43
C ALA A 319 5.18 -10.79 9.74
N GLU A 320 4.99 -10.18 8.57
CA GLU A 320 3.76 -10.31 7.77
C GLU A 320 3.59 -11.73 7.25
N TRP A 321 4.69 -12.38 6.84
CA TRP A 321 4.67 -13.78 6.43
C TRP A 321 4.26 -14.72 7.56
N VAL A 322 4.82 -14.55 8.77
CA VAL A 322 4.41 -15.32 9.94
C VAL A 322 2.94 -15.06 10.26
N TRP A 323 2.52 -13.79 10.30
CA TRP A 323 1.14 -13.42 10.57
C TRP A 323 0.15 -14.00 9.54
N GLY A 324 0.50 -13.99 8.26
CA GLY A 324 -0.34 -14.52 7.19
C GLY A 324 -0.57 -16.03 7.25
N HIS A 325 0.25 -16.79 7.99
CA HIS A 325 -0.03 -18.21 8.27
C HIS A 325 -1.13 -18.42 9.33
N PHE A 326 -1.44 -17.40 10.13
CA PHE A 326 -2.45 -17.46 11.19
C PHE A 326 -3.74 -16.71 10.85
N ASP A 327 -3.70 -15.74 9.93
CA ASP A 327 -4.89 -15.02 9.48
C ASP A 327 -5.46 -15.60 8.18
N ASN A 328 -6.55 -16.36 8.30
CA ASN A 328 -7.25 -16.98 7.15
C ASN A 328 -7.84 -15.96 6.15
N SER A 329 -7.86 -14.66 6.47
CA SER A 329 -8.26 -13.62 5.51
C SER A 329 -7.14 -13.20 4.57
N VAL A 330 -5.90 -13.66 4.81
CA VAL A 330 -4.73 -13.36 4.00
C VAL A 330 -4.34 -14.59 3.19
N ARG A 331 -3.96 -14.39 1.93
CA ARG A 331 -3.33 -15.44 1.11
C ARG A 331 -1.90 -15.05 0.83
N LEU A 332 -0.96 -15.83 1.35
CA LEU A 332 0.44 -15.69 1.01
C LEU A 332 0.67 -16.29 -0.39
N ALA A 333 1.47 -15.63 -1.23
CA ALA A 333 1.81 -16.08 -2.59
C ALA A 333 3.25 -15.67 -2.96
N PRO A 334 3.95 -16.37 -3.86
CA PRO A 334 5.24 -15.91 -4.39
C PRO A 334 5.14 -14.53 -5.05
N GLU A 335 6.22 -13.73 -5.00
CA GLU A 335 6.22 -12.37 -5.59
C GLU A 335 5.91 -12.39 -7.09
N GLU A 336 6.42 -13.40 -7.82
CA GLU A 336 6.24 -13.54 -9.26
C GLU A 336 4.80 -13.85 -9.66
N GLU A 337 3.99 -14.39 -8.74
CA GLU A 337 2.55 -14.60 -8.94
C GLU A 337 1.79 -13.27 -8.85
N ILE A 338 2.23 -12.36 -7.98
CA ILE A 338 1.59 -11.06 -7.78
C ILE A 338 2.04 -10.06 -8.84
N PHE A 339 3.35 -10.01 -9.10
CA PHE A 339 3.99 -9.13 -10.07
C PHE A 339 4.92 -9.94 -10.98
N PRO A 340 4.38 -10.50 -12.08
CA PRO A 340 5.17 -11.21 -13.08
C PRO A 340 6.43 -10.45 -13.52
N PRO A 341 7.61 -11.11 -13.61
CA PRO A 341 8.88 -10.45 -13.91
C PRO A 341 8.96 -9.87 -15.33
N ASN A 342 8.10 -10.33 -16.25
CA ASN A 342 8.05 -9.87 -17.63
C ASN A 342 7.10 -8.68 -17.85
N GLU A 343 6.41 -8.22 -16.80
CA GLU A 343 5.46 -7.12 -16.87
C GLU A 343 5.87 -5.99 -15.95
N SER A 344 5.66 -4.76 -16.41
CA SER A 344 5.83 -3.60 -15.55
C SER A 344 4.55 -3.35 -14.74
N VAL A 345 4.71 -2.88 -13.50
CA VAL A 345 3.58 -2.46 -12.65
C VAL A 345 2.73 -1.37 -13.33
N GLN A 346 3.37 -0.52 -14.14
CA GLN A 346 2.67 0.49 -14.93
C GLN A 346 1.76 -0.16 -15.99
N SER A 347 2.25 -1.16 -16.71
CA SER A 347 1.46 -1.91 -17.71
C SER A 347 0.24 -2.59 -17.08
N GLN A 348 0.41 -3.24 -15.92
CA GLN A 348 -0.71 -3.87 -15.21
C GLN A 348 -1.73 -2.86 -14.69
N ALA A 349 -1.26 -1.69 -14.22
CA ALA A 349 -2.15 -0.62 -13.79
C ALA A 349 -2.94 -0.03 -14.97
N GLU A 350 -2.32 0.13 -16.14
CA GLU A 350 -2.97 0.56 -17.38
C GLU A 350 -4.01 -0.47 -17.85
N GLU A 351 -3.64 -1.74 -17.91
CA GLU A 351 -4.55 -2.83 -18.26
C GLU A 351 -5.74 -2.94 -17.28
N GLY A 352 -5.46 -2.88 -15.98
CA GLY A 352 -6.49 -2.84 -14.95
C GLY A 352 -7.44 -1.65 -15.10
N HIS A 353 -6.92 -0.49 -15.50
CA HIS A 353 -7.74 0.68 -15.78
C HIS A 353 -8.64 0.50 -17.01
N HIS A 354 -8.11 -0.10 -18.08
CA HIS A 354 -8.89 -0.45 -19.27
C HIS A 354 -10.02 -1.42 -18.94
N MET A 355 -9.73 -2.52 -18.25
CA MET A 355 -10.75 -3.49 -17.80
C MET A 355 -11.83 -2.85 -16.92
N LEU A 356 -11.47 -1.87 -16.10
CA LEU A 356 -12.43 -1.15 -15.27
C LEU A 356 -13.37 -0.26 -16.12
N ILE A 357 -12.88 0.38 -17.17
CA ILE A 357 -13.70 1.17 -18.10
C ILE A 357 -14.67 0.26 -18.85
N ASP A 358 -14.18 -0.90 -19.32
CA ASP A 358 -15.01 -1.86 -20.04
C ASP A 358 -16.11 -2.42 -19.14
N SER A 359 -15.77 -2.73 -17.89
CA SER A 359 -16.74 -3.13 -16.86
C SER A 359 -17.82 -2.08 -16.62
N GLN A 360 -17.48 -0.78 -16.61
CA GLN A 360 -18.47 0.30 -16.46
C GLN A 360 -19.41 0.38 -17.65
N THR A 361 -18.87 0.23 -18.86
CA THR A 361 -19.63 0.27 -20.11
C THR A 361 -20.63 -0.88 -20.16
N THR A 362 -20.15 -2.10 -19.95
CA THR A 362 -20.99 -3.30 -19.93
C THR A 362 -22.02 -3.23 -18.81
N ALA A 363 -21.63 -2.82 -17.60
CA ALA A 363 -22.56 -2.66 -16.49
C ALA A 363 -23.68 -1.65 -16.78
N THR A 364 -23.35 -0.54 -17.45
CA THR A 364 -24.32 0.49 -17.86
C THR A 364 -25.33 -0.09 -18.85
N VAL A 365 -24.85 -0.78 -19.88
CA VAL A 365 -25.72 -1.39 -20.90
C VAL A 365 -26.63 -2.45 -20.28
N VAL A 366 -26.07 -3.37 -19.50
CA VAL A 366 -26.83 -4.46 -18.87
C VAL A 366 -27.83 -3.91 -17.86
N GLY A 367 -27.41 -2.97 -17.00
CA GLY A 367 -28.29 -2.39 -15.97
C GLY A 367 -29.50 -1.69 -16.56
N LEU A 368 -29.30 -0.91 -17.63
CA LEU A 368 -30.39 -0.25 -18.35
C LEU A 368 -31.32 -1.23 -19.07
N ARG A 369 -30.77 -2.28 -19.70
CA ARG A 369 -31.58 -3.33 -20.34
C ARG A 369 -32.45 -4.06 -19.34
N LEU A 370 -31.89 -4.44 -18.19
CA LEU A 370 -32.64 -5.11 -17.12
C LEU A 370 -33.72 -4.20 -16.53
N ALA A 371 -33.47 -2.89 -16.47
CA ALA A 371 -34.48 -1.89 -16.09
C ALA A 371 -35.56 -1.64 -17.17
N GLY A 372 -35.48 -2.31 -18.33
CA GLY A 372 -36.47 -2.24 -19.40
C GLY A 372 -36.25 -1.12 -20.41
N TYR A 373 -35.11 -0.43 -20.37
CA TYR A 373 -34.79 0.61 -21.35
C TYR A 373 -34.24 0.03 -22.67
N PRO A 374 -34.58 0.64 -23.82
CA PRO A 374 -34.04 0.21 -25.11
C PRO A 374 -32.57 0.63 -25.25
N VAL A 375 -31.65 -0.34 -25.17
CA VAL A 375 -30.21 -0.11 -25.41
C VAL A 375 -29.75 -0.91 -26.62
N ILE A 376 -29.33 -0.18 -27.65
CA ILE A 376 -28.72 -0.77 -28.85
C ILE A 376 -27.23 -0.90 -28.58
N ALA A 377 -26.70 -2.12 -28.61
CA ALA A 377 -25.26 -2.37 -28.57
C ALA A 377 -24.87 -3.14 -29.83
N THR A 378 -23.79 -2.72 -30.46
CA THR A 378 -23.19 -3.39 -31.60
C THR A 378 -21.89 -4.06 -31.15
N SER A 379 -21.69 -5.29 -31.57
CA SER A 379 -20.49 -6.07 -31.33
C SER A 379 -20.10 -6.80 -32.61
N ASP A 380 -18.83 -7.15 -32.74
CA ASP A 380 -18.28 -7.80 -33.93
C ASP A 380 -17.49 -9.08 -33.63
N GLY A 381 -17.55 -9.59 -32.39
CA GLY A 381 -16.95 -10.87 -32.04
C GLY A 381 -16.60 -11.03 -30.57
N VAL A 382 -15.70 -11.97 -30.28
CA VAL A 382 -15.12 -12.24 -28.97
C VAL A 382 -13.66 -11.82 -28.95
N TYR A 383 -13.31 -10.84 -28.13
CA TYR A 383 -11.93 -10.41 -27.90
C TYR A 383 -11.20 -11.44 -27.03
N VAL A 384 -10.06 -11.94 -27.49
CA VAL A 384 -9.22 -12.91 -26.79
C VAL A 384 -8.29 -12.15 -25.83
N GLU A 385 -8.61 -12.22 -24.54
CA GLU A 385 -7.85 -11.56 -23.47
C GLU A 385 -6.68 -12.41 -22.99
N SER A 386 -6.94 -13.71 -22.80
CA SER A 386 -5.95 -14.63 -22.26
C SER A 386 -6.07 -15.99 -22.92
N ILE A 387 -4.96 -16.70 -22.96
CA ILE A 387 -4.90 -18.06 -23.50
C ILE A 387 -4.33 -18.98 -22.42
N LEU A 388 -5.02 -20.09 -22.18
CA LEU A 388 -4.57 -21.11 -21.26
C LEU A 388 -3.30 -21.77 -21.81
N SER A 389 -2.17 -21.61 -21.12
CA SER A 389 -0.90 -22.21 -21.54
C SER A 389 -1.00 -23.73 -21.70
N GLY A 390 -0.45 -24.25 -22.80
CA GLY A 390 -0.52 -25.67 -23.16
C GLY A 390 -1.88 -26.14 -23.70
N SER A 391 -2.85 -25.23 -23.87
CA SER A 391 -4.11 -25.54 -24.56
C SER A 391 -3.92 -25.60 -26.08
N PRO A 392 -4.86 -26.22 -26.83
CA PRO A 392 -4.84 -26.17 -28.29
C PRO A 392 -4.95 -24.75 -28.86
N ALA A 393 -5.51 -23.78 -28.11
CA ALA A 393 -5.54 -22.38 -28.52
C ALA A 393 -4.16 -21.71 -28.45
N ASP A 394 -3.30 -22.11 -27.51
CA ASP A 394 -1.97 -21.52 -27.25
C ASP A 394 -1.02 -21.58 -28.46
N THR A 395 -1.21 -22.58 -29.33
CA THR A 395 -0.37 -22.75 -30.53
C THR A 395 -0.85 -21.96 -31.73
N VAL A 396 -2.05 -21.38 -31.68
CA VAL A 396 -2.77 -20.87 -32.87
C VAL A 396 -3.30 -19.45 -32.70
N LEU A 397 -3.98 -19.19 -31.58
CA LEU A 397 -4.53 -17.90 -31.22
C LEU A 397 -3.45 -17.02 -30.57
N LYS A 398 -3.68 -15.71 -30.59
CA LYS A 398 -2.87 -14.72 -29.90
C LYS A 398 -3.79 -13.80 -29.12
N GLU A 399 -3.31 -13.30 -27.98
CA GLU A 399 -3.98 -12.23 -27.25
C GLU A 399 -4.17 -11.01 -28.18
N GLY A 400 -5.34 -10.40 -28.11
CA GLY A 400 -5.76 -9.33 -29.02
C GLY A 400 -6.44 -9.78 -30.32
N ASP A 401 -6.59 -11.08 -30.54
CA ASP A 401 -7.44 -11.61 -31.60
C ASP A 401 -8.93 -11.36 -31.32
N VAL A 402 -9.73 -11.14 -32.37
CA VAL A 402 -11.21 -11.10 -32.24
C VAL A 402 -11.82 -12.27 -33.02
N ILE A 403 -12.46 -13.20 -32.32
CA ILE A 403 -13.15 -14.34 -32.93
C ILE A 403 -14.51 -13.87 -33.45
N THR A 404 -14.66 -13.87 -34.78
CA THR A 404 -15.86 -13.39 -35.48
C THR A 404 -16.71 -14.52 -36.05
N GLY A 405 -16.22 -15.77 -35.97
CA GLY A 405 -16.98 -16.94 -36.41
C GLY A 405 -16.44 -18.29 -35.93
N LEU A 406 -17.32 -19.29 -35.92
CA LEU A 406 -17.01 -20.69 -35.62
C LEU A 406 -17.71 -21.60 -36.64
N ASN A 407 -16.95 -22.45 -37.34
CA ASN A 407 -17.44 -23.35 -38.39
C ASN A 407 -18.38 -22.66 -39.40
N GLN A 408 -17.98 -21.49 -39.88
CA GLN A 408 -18.74 -20.62 -40.81
C GLN A 408 -20.02 -19.98 -40.23
N GLN A 409 -20.31 -20.21 -38.94
CA GLN A 409 -21.39 -19.50 -38.24
C GLN A 409 -20.83 -18.22 -37.62
N PRO A 410 -21.53 -17.08 -37.75
CA PRO A 410 -21.06 -15.83 -37.16
C PRO A 410 -21.07 -15.91 -35.64
N VAL A 411 -20.06 -15.29 -35.03
CA VAL A 411 -19.93 -15.10 -33.59
C VAL A 411 -19.90 -13.60 -33.35
N ASN A 412 -20.92 -13.05 -32.70
CA ASN A 412 -20.97 -11.63 -32.38
C ASN A 412 -20.82 -11.39 -30.87
N SER A 413 -20.92 -12.43 -30.05
CA SER A 413 -20.82 -12.36 -28.59
C SER A 413 -20.15 -13.60 -28.00
N ILE A 414 -19.72 -13.50 -26.74
CA ILE A 414 -19.21 -14.65 -25.98
C ILE A 414 -20.28 -15.73 -25.81
N SER A 415 -21.55 -15.34 -25.64
CA SER A 415 -22.68 -16.27 -25.57
C SER A 415 -22.91 -17.00 -26.89
N ASP A 416 -22.77 -16.33 -28.03
CA ASP A 416 -22.83 -16.97 -29.35
C ASP A 416 -21.76 -18.07 -29.42
N LEU A 417 -20.51 -17.73 -29.09
CA LEU A 417 -19.41 -18.68 -29.09
C LEU A 417 -19.70 -19.86 -28.16
N GLN A 418 -20.10 -19.61 -26.92
CA GLN A 418 -20.41 -20.67 -25.95
C GLN A 418 -21.55 -21.58 -26.43
N ASN A 419 -22.60 -21.02 -27.04
CA ASN A 419 -23.72 -21.78 -27.58
C ASN A 419 -23.29 -22.65 -28.76
N LEU A 420 -22.44 -22.13 -29.65
CA LEU A 420 -21.87 -22.89 -30.76
C LEU A 420 -20.94 -24.01 -30.28
N MET A 421 -20.19 -23.77 -29.20
CA MET A 421 -19.32 -24.76 -28.56
C MET A 421 -20.09 -25.91 -27.93
N ARG A 422 -21.31 -25.70 -27.41
CA ARG A 422 -22.17 -26.79 -26.87
C ARG A 422 -22.48 -27.88 -27.90
N GLY A 423 -22.47 -27.55 -29.19
CA GLY A 423 -22.68 -28.50 -30.29
C GLY A 423 -21.43 -29.31 -30.68
N GLN A 424 -20.26 -29.02 -30.10
CA GLN A 424 -18.99 -29.64 -30.47
C GLN A 424 -18.65 -30.83 -29.56
N LYS A 425 -17.81 -31.74 -30.07
CA LYS A 425 -17.33 -32.92 -29.33
C LYS A 425 -15.93 -32.68 -28.78
N GLU A 426 -15.62 -33.28 -27.64
CA GLU A 426 -14.27 -33.24 -27.06
C GLU A 426 -13.23 -33.81 -28.03
N GLY A 427 -12.08 -33.15 -28.13
CA GLY A 427 -11.01 -33.53 -29.04
C GLY A 427 -11.31 -33.27 -30.53
N ALA A 428 -12.46 -32.68 -30.87
CA ALA A 428 -12.73 -32.25 -32.23
C ALA A 428 -11.86 -31.03 -32.59
N GLU A 429 -11.46 -30.93 -33.85
CA GLU A 429 -10.93 -29.69 -34.43
C GLU A 429 -12.09 -28.82 -34.94
N ILE A 430 -12.08 -27.56 -34.54
CA ILE A 430 -13.03 -26.55 -35.00
C ILE A 430 -12.31 -25.46 -35.79
N ARG A 431 -13.01 -24.87 -36.75
CA ARG A 431 -12.52 -23.75 -37.55
C ARG A 431 -13.00 -22.44 -36.95
N LEU A 432 -12.10 -21.57 -36.55
CA LEU A 432 -12.40 -20.22 -36.09
C LEU A 432 -12.07 -19.20 -37.19
N THR A 433 -12.95 -18.23 -37.37
CA THR A 433 -12.68 -17.01 -38.13
C THR A 433 -12.23 -15.94 -37.15
N VAL A 434 -11.05 -15.39 -37.36
CA VAL A 434 -10.38 -14.50 -36.41
C VAL A 434 -9.91 -13.24 -37.12
N LEU A 435 -10.19 -12.07 -36.54
CA LEU A 435 -9.61 -10.81 -36.95
C LEU A 435 -8.34 -10.55 -36.13
N ARG A 436 -7.19 -10.46 -36.80
CA ARG A 436 -5.89 -10.20 -36.19
C ARG A 436 -5.25 -9.01 -36.86
N LYS A 437 -5.04 -7.91 -36.12
CA LYS A 437 -4.48 -6.65 -36.65
C LYS A 437 -5.19 -6.13 -37.91
N GLY A 438 -6.50 -6.35 -38.01
CA GLY A 438 -7.33 -5.96 -39.15
C GLY A 438 -7.37 -6.95 -40.32
N GLU A 439 -6.62 -8.06 -40.27
CA GLU A 439 -6.68 -9.13 -41.27
C GLU A 439 -7.56 -10.28 -40.78
N THR A 440 -8.45 -10.79 -41.65
CA THR A 440 -9.28 -11.95 -41.36
C THR A 440 -8.50 -13.23 -41.66
N LEU A 441 -8.36 -14.09 -40.66
CA LEU A 441 -7.67 -15.37 -40.71
C LEU A 441 -8.66 -16.50 -40.40
N GLU A 442 -8.46 -17.65 -41.02
CA GLU A 442 -9.10 -18.90 -40.59
C GLU A 442 -8.07 -19.77 -39.89
N VAL A 443 -8.41 -20.24 -38.70
CA VAL A 443 -7.52 -21.04 -37.88
C VAL A 443 -8.22 -22.29 -37.36
N MET A 444 -7.48 -23.40 -37.24
CA MET A 444 -7.99 -24.65 -36.71
C MET A 444 -7.55 -24.80 -35.26
N VAL A 445 -8.49 -25.05 -34.35
CA VAL A 445 -8.23 -25.17 -32.91
C VAL A 445 -8.86 -26.46 -32.38
N GLY A 446 -8.11 -27.20 -31.57
CA GLY A 446 -8.61 -28.40 -30.89
C GLY A 446 -9.50 -28.04 -29.69
N THR A 447 -10.53 -28.84 -29.44
CA THR A 447 -11.39 -28.68 -28.27
C THR A 447 -10.89 -29.48 -27.07
N LEU A 448 -10.99 -28.85 -25.90
CA LEU A 448 -10.70 -29.41 -24.59
C LEU A 448 -11.97 -29.93 -23.91
N PRO A 449 -11.83 -30.87 -22.97
CA PRO A 449 -12.92 -31.26 -22.09
C PRO A 449 -13.48 -30.04 -21.31
N PRO A 450 -14.76 -30.12 -20.92
CA PRO A 450 -15.39 -29.11 -20.07
C PRO A 450 -14.58 -28.83 -18.80
N ALA A 451 -14.55 -27.57 -18.37
CA ALA A 451 -13.91 -27.20 -17.10
C ALA A 451 -14.66 -27.76 -15.87
N ILE A 452 -15.95 -28.07 -16.03
CA ILE A 452 -16.84 -28.59 -15.00
C ILE A 452 -17.61 -29.78 -15.60
N VAL A 453 -17.82 -30.85 -14.83
CA VAL A 453 -18.59 -32.02 -15.26
C VAL A 453 -19.98 -31.59 -15.73
N GLY A 454 -20.30 -31.85 -17.00
CA GLY A 454 -21.57 -31.47 -17.64
C GLY A 454 -21.59 -30.09 -18.34
N GLY A 455 -20.47 -29.35 -18.33
CA GLY A 455 -20.32 -28.10 -19.08
C GLY A 455 -20.05 -28.30 -20.58
N PRO A 456 -20.02 -27.22 -21.38
CA PRO A 456 -19.60 -27.29 -22.78
C PRO A 456 -18.11 -27.58 -22.92
N VAL A 457 -17.72 -28.17 -24.05
CA VAL A 457 -16.31 -28.24 -24.45
C VAL A 457 -15.77 -26.82 -24.67
N ARG A 458 -14.46 -26.65 -24.50
CA ARG A 458 -13.80 -25.33 -24.53
C ARG A 458 -12.60 -25.33 -25.45
N ILE A 459 -12.07 -24.16 -25.79
CA ILE A 459 -10.82 -24.03 -26.56
C ILE A 459 -9.63 -23.53 -25.73
N GLY A 460 -9.86 -23.18 -24.46
CA GLY A 460 -8.81 -22.72 -23.56
C GLY A 460 -8.46 -21.24 -23.73
N ILE A 461 -9.45 -20.39 -23.98
CA ILE A 461 -9.30 -18.93 -23.95
C ILE A 461 -10.10 -18.33 -22.79
N GLY A 462 -9.64 -17.20 -22.26
CA GLY A 462 -10.47 -16.20 -21.60
C GLY A 462 -10.74 -15.07 -22.58
N GLY A 463 -11.98 -14.59 -22.65
CA GLY A 463 -12.35 -13.53 -23.58
C GLY A 463 -13.73 -12.96 -23.30
N GLU A 464 -13.95 -11.76 -23.83
CA GLU A 464 -15.16 -10.97 -23.63
C GLU A 464 -15.78 -10.57 -24.98
N THR A 465 -17.03 -10.13 -24.98
CA THR A 465 -17.69 -9.65 -26.22
C THR A 465 -17.07 -8.33 -26.66
N ASN A 466 -16.56 -8.26 -27.89
CA ASN A 466 -15.96 -7.05 -28.43
C ASN A 466 -17.06 -6.05 -28.83
N LEU A 467 -17.32 -5.07 -27.97
CA LEU A 467 -18.29 -4.01 -28.23
C LEU A 467 -17.69 -2.96 -29.17
N THR A 468 -18.33 -2.73 -30.32
CA THR A 468 -17.93 -1.72 -31.30
C THR A 468 -18.67 -0.41 -31.14
N GLY A 469 -19.79 -0.42 -30.40
CA GLY A 469 -20.58 0.77 -30.12
C GLY A 469 -21.83 0.47 -29.30
N PHE A 470 -22.37 1.52 -28.69
CA PHE A 470 -23.66 1.46 -28.00
C PHE A 470 -24.38 2.81 -28.07
N THR A 471 -25.71 2.78 -28.00
CA THR A 471 -26.55 3.98 -27.91
C THR A 471 -27.41 3.86 -26.66
N LEU A 472 -27.20 4.77 -25.71
CA LEU A 472 -27.98 4.85 -24.49
C LEU A 472 -29.20 5.76 -24.68
N PRO A 473 -30.34 5.46 -24.04
CA PRO A 473 -31.51 6.34 -24.04
C PRO A 473 -31.25 7.70 -23.36
N PHE A 474 -30.34 7.72 -22.39
CA PHE A 474 -29.86 8.91 -21.69
C PHE A 474 -28.43 8.66 -21.16
N PRO A 475 -27.66 9.72 -20.90
CA PRO A 475 -26.31 9.58 -20.35
C PRO A 475 -26.31 8.97 -18.95
N VAL A 476 -25.47 7.95 -18.75
CA VAL A 476 -25.13 7.37 -17.45
C VAL A 476 -23.62 7.44 -17.30
N GLU A 477 -23.14 8.02 -16.20
CA GLU A 477 -21.72 8.14 -15.90
C GLU A 477 -21.41 7.34 -14.64
N ILE A 478 -20.40 6.49 -14.70
CA ILE A 478 -19.85 5.77 -13.55
C ILE A 478 -18.48 6.35 -13.24
N THR A 479 -18.30 6.93 -12.05
CA THR A 479 -17.02 7.47 -11.59
C THR A 479 -16.56 6.69 -10.36
N PRO A 480 -15.84 5.57 -10.53
CA PRO A 480 -15.15 4.94 -9.41
C PRO A 480 -14.14 5.95 -8.86
N GLY A 481 -14.20 6.23 -7.56
CA GLY A 481 -13.31 7.23 -6.93
C GLY A 481 -11.84 6.80 -6.91
N LYS A 482 -11.13 6.98 -5.79
CA LYS A 482 -9.73 6.50 -5.62
C LYS A 482 -9.59 4.97 -5.54
N ILE A 483 -10.55 4.22 -6.07
CA ILE A 483 -10.63 2.77 -5.92
C ILE A 483 -9.94 2.13 -7.11
N ILE A 484 -8.89 1.39 -6.81
CA ILE A 484 -8.21 0.51 -7.77
C ILE A 484 -9.10 -0.73 -7.89
N GLY A 485 -9.73 -0.92 -9.04
CA GLY A 485 -10.60 -2.06 -9.31
C GLY A 485 -10.26 -2.67 -10.67
N GLY A 486 -10.20 -4.00 -10.73
CA GLY A 486 -10.21 -4.76 -11.97
C GLY A 486 -11.65 -5.14 -12.39
N PRO A 487 -11.84 -6.06 -13.34
CA PRO A 487 -13.15 -6.33 -13.97
C PRO A 487 -14.22 -6.86 -13.00
N SER A 488 -13.80 -7.31 -11.82
CA SER A 488 -14.65 -7.89 -10.78
C SER A 488 -15.69 -6.94 -10.12
N ALA A 489 -15.75 -5.69 -10.54
CA ALA A 489 -16.74 -4.69 -10.11
C ALA A 489 -18.03 -4.69 -10.97
N GLY A 490 -18.00 -5.36 -12.13
CA GLY A 490 -19.08 -5.35 -13.13
C GLY A 490 -20.47 -5.58 -12.55
N LEU A 491 -20.68 -6.68 -11.82
CA LEU A 491 -21.98 -6.99 -11.21
C LEU A 491 -22.49 -5.85 -10.31
N MET A 492 -21.65 -5.31 -9.44
CA MET A 492 -22.08 -4.29 -8.48
C MET A 492 -22.40 -2.97 -9.17
N PHE A 493 -21.68 -2.62 -10.24
CA PHE A 493 -22.05 -1.48 -11.07
C PHE A 493 -23.37 -1.72 -11.83
N THR A 494 -23.62 -2.93 -12.34
CA THR A 494 -24.88 -3.27 -13.00
C THR A 494 -26.06 -3.07 -12.07
N LEU A 495 -25.95 -3.60 -10.84
CA LEU A 495 -26.99 -3.44 -9.81
C LEU A 495 -27.16 -1.98 -9.40
N ALA A 496 -26.07 -1.21 -9.31
CA ALA A 496 -26.13 0.21 -8.99
C ALA A 496 -26.83 1.01 -10.08
N VAL A 497 -26.54 0.73 -11.36
CA VAL A 497 -27.24 1.37 -12.49
C VAL A 497 -28.72 1.00 -12.46
N TYR A 498 -29.05 -0.28 -12.31
CA TYR A 498 -30.44 -0.75 -12.22
C TYR A 498 -31.21 -0.08 -11.07
N ASP A 499 -30.67 -0.11 -9.86
CA ASP A 499 -31.27 0.49 -8.66
C ASP A 499 -31.45 2.01 -8.81
N ARG A 500 -30.48 2.68 -9.44
CA ARG A 500 -30.54 4.13 -9.68
C ARG A 500 -31.65 4.54 -10.63
N VAL A 501 -32.00 3.70 -11.60
CA VAL A 501 -32.96 4.02 -12.68
C VAL A 501 -34.31 3.33 -12.52
N THR A 502 -34.51 2.58 -11.44
CA THR A 502 -35.79 1.94 -11.11
C THR A 502 -36.39 2.56 -9.85
N PRO A 503 -37.73 2.64 -9.73
CA PRO A 503 -38.37 3.32 -8.61
C PRO A 503 -38.35 2.52 -7.30
N ASP A 504 -38.19 1.20 -7.38
CA ASP A 504 -38.20 0.31 -6.24
C ASP A 504 -36.82 0.26 -5.57
N ASP A 505 -36.77 0.36 -4.25
CA ASP A 505 -35.53 0.17 -3.48
C ASP A 505 -35.08 -1.30 -3.60
N LEU A 506 -34.04 -1.55 -4.41
CA LEU A 506 -33.49 -2.89 -4.61
C LEU A 506 -32.78 -3.40 -3.34
N THR A 507 -32.18 -2.48 -2.58
CA THR A 507 -31.40 -2.83 -1.38
C THR A 507 -32.26 -3.29 -0.22
N LYS A 508 -33.55 -2.92 -0.24
CA LYS A 508 -34.50 -3.13 0.86
C LYS A 508 -34.00 -2.60 2.22
N GLY A 509 -33.10 -1.62 2.23
CA GLY A 509 -32.46 -1.09 3.45
C GLY A 509 -31.23 -1.87 3.94
N TYR A 510 -30.84 -2.98 3.29
CA TYR A 510 -29.66 -3.75 3.68
C TYR A 510 -28.36 -3.16 3.15
N ARG A 511 -27.27 -3.46 3.86
CA ARG A 511 -25.91 -3.34 3.34
C ARG A 511 -25.54 -4.63 2.59
N ILE A 512 -25.43 -4.56 1.29
CA ILE A 512 -25.14 -5.66 0.38
C ILE A 512 -23.78 -5.41 -0.26
N ALA A 513 -22.85 -6.32 -0.06
CA ALA A 513 -21.58 -6.32 -0.78
C ALA A 513 -21.62 -7.37 -1.89
N GLY A 514 -20.73 -7.25 -2.85
CA GLY A 514 -20.54 -8.32 -3.82
C GLY A 514 -19.37 -8.12 -4.75
N THR A 515 -19.22 -9.07 -5.66
CA THR A 515 -18.20 -9.07 -6.70
C THR A 515 -18.64 -9.99 -7.84
N GLY A 516 -18.05 -9.80 -9.01
CA GLY A 516 -18.29 -10.60 -10.21
C GLY A 516 -18.00 -9.76 -11.44
N THR A 517 -17.37 -10.38 -12.44
CA THR A 517 -17.36 -9.77 -13.78
C THR A 517 -18.78 -9.83 -14.35
N ILE A 518 -19.07 -9.01 -15.35
CA ILE A 518 -20.37 -9.01 -16.02
C ILE A 518 -20.13 -8.99 -17.53
N ASP A 519 -20.76 -9.91 -18.25
CA ASP A 519 -20.79 -9.85 -19.71
C ASP A 519 -22.02 -9.08 -20.22
N ILE A 520 -22.07 -8.80 -21.53
CA ILE A 520 -23.13 -8.00 -22.15
C ILE A 520 -24.52 -8.65 -22.12
N ASP A 521 -24.57 -9.96 -21.88
CA ASP A 521 -25.80 -10.75 -21.75
C ASP A 521 -26.27 -10.78 -20.29
N GLY A 522 -25.47 -10.24 -19.37
CA GLY A 522 -25.76 -10.16 -17.95
C GLY A 522 -25.35 -11.39 -17.16
N ASN A 523 -24.53 -12.29 -17.70
CA ASN A 523 -23.96 -13.40 -16.94
C ASN A 523 -22.83 -12.91 -16.04
N VAL A 524 -22.76 -13.50 -14.85
CA VAL A 524 -21.76 -13.16 -13.82
C VAL A 524 -20.61 -14.16 -13.88
N GLY A 525 -19.41 -13.67 -14.18
CA GLY A 525 -18.21 -14.48 -14.28
C GLY A 525 -17.39 -14.56 -12.99
N ALA A 526 -16.52 -15.56 -12.92
CA ALA A 526 -15.67 -15.84 -11.78
C ALA A 526 -14.62 -14.74 -11.53
N ILE A 527 -14.13 -14.68 -10.29
CA ILE A 527 -13.15 -13.69 -9.86
C ILE A 527 -12.06 -14.31 -8.99
N GLY A 528 -10.93 -13.62 -8.88
CA GLY A 528 -9.86 -13.94 -7.93
C GLY A 528 -10.08 -13.32 -6.54
N GLY A 529 -9.50 -13.95 -5.52
CA GLY A 529 -9.41 -13.40 -4.15
C GLY A 529 -10.74 -13.31 -3.39
N VAL A 530 -11.66 -14.25 -3.63
CA VAL A 530 -13.01 -14.20 -3.03
C VAL A 530 -12.97 -14.26 -1.50
N GLN A 531 -12.03 -15.00 -0.90
CA GLN A 531 -11.92 -15.07 0.56
C GLN A 531 -11.60 -13.70 1.18
N GLN A 532 -10.66 -12.97 0.56
CA GLN A 532 -10.28 -11.61 0.98
C GLN A 532 -11.46 -10.65 0.85
N LYS A 533 -12.22 -10.76 -0.24
CA LYS A 533 -13.39 -9.92 -0.52
C LYS A 533 -14.54 -10.15 0.47
N VAL A 534 -14.81 -11.41 0.83
CA VAL A 534 -15.78 -11.75 1.88
C VAL A 534 -15.37 -11.15 3.22
N ALA A 535 -14.09 -11.29 3.61
CA ALA A 535 -13.58 -10.70 4.84
C ALA A 535 -13.68 -9.15 4.85
N ALA A 536 -13.43 -8.50 3.71
CA ALA A 536 -13.61 -7.05 3.56
C ALA A 536 -15.09 -6.64 3.72
N ALA A 537 -16.01 -7.35 3.08
CA ALA A 537 -17.44 -7.13 3.20
C ALA A 537 -17.95 -7.28 4.64
N GLU A 538 -17.46 -8.29 5.36
CA GLU A 538 -17.77 -8.50 6.78
C GLU A 538 -17.29 -7.35 7.66
N ARG A 539 -16.05 -6.88 7.45
CA ARG A 539 -15.50 -5.72 8.18
C ARG A 539 -16.32 -4.45 7.93
N ALA A 540 -16.95 -4.32 6.76
CA ALA A 540 -17.83 -3.22 6.42
C ALA A 540 -19.28 -3.38 6.96
N GLY A 541 -19.59 -4.52 7.59
CA GLY A 541 -20.90 -4.81 8.15
C GLY A 541 -21.96 -5.13 7.10
N ALA A 542 -21.57 -5.66 5.94
CA ALA A 542 -22.52 -6.16 4.96
C ALA A 542 -23.28 -7.39 5.51
N ARG A 543 -24.59 -7.45 5.24
CA ARG A 543 -25.43 -8.60 5.62
C ARG A 543 -25.38 -9.71 4.59
N TYR A 544 -25.33 -9.33 3.32
CA TYR A 544 -25.31 -10.24 2.18
C TYR A 544 -24.06 -10.00 1.33
N PHE A 545 -23.48 -11.07 0.80
CA PHE A 545 -22.38 -11.05 -0.15
C PHE A 545 -22.78 -11.79 -1.43
N LEU A 546 -22.98 -11.05 -2.51
CA LEU A 546 -23.26 -11.62 -3.84
C LEU A 546 -21.94 -12.09 -4.45
N THR A 547 -21.88 -13.35 -4.88
CA THR A 547 -20.67 -13.95 -5.46
C THR A 547 -21.00 -14.79 -6.70
N PRO A 548 -20.09 -14.88 -7.68
CA PRO A 548 -20.27 -15.80 -8.80
C PRO A 548 -20.43 -17.24 -8.31
N MET A 549 -21.26 -18.03 -9.00
CA MET A 549 -21.51 -19.44 -8.67
C MET A 549 -20.22 -20.25 -8.52
N GLU A 550 -19.22 -20.00 -9.37
CA GLU A 550 -17.93 -20.69 -9.36
C GLU A 550 -17.11 -20.41 -8.09
N ASN A 551 -17.26 -19.23 -7.50
CA ASN A 551 -16.54 -18.83 -6.28
C ASN A 551 -17.31 -19.16 -4.99
N PHE A 552 -18.55 -19.64 -5.08
CA PHE A 552 -19.45 -19.79 -3.93
C PHE A 552 -18.88 -20.69 -2.83
N ALA A 553 -18.23 -21.79 -3.19
CA ALA A 553 -17.70 -22.74 -2.20
C ALA A 553 -16.61 -22.11 -1.33
N ASP A 554 -15.71 -21.33 -1.93
CA ASP A 554 -14.62 -20.68 -1.21
C ASP A 554 -15.08 -19.42 -0.48
N ALA A 555 -16.02 -18.67 -1.06
CA ALA A 555 -16.68 -17.56 -0.39
C ALA A 555 -17.39 -18.01 0.89
N SER A 556 -18.12 -19.12 0.83
CA SER A 556 -18.86 -19.69 1.96
C SER A 556 -17.95 -20.17 3.09
N LYS A 557 -16.77 -20.72 2.75
CA LYS A 557 -15.77 -21.11 3.76
C LYS A 557 -15.15 -19.90 4.47
N ALA A 558 -15.02 -18.77 3.78
CA ALA A 558 -14.44 -17.55 4.33
C ALA A 558 -15.44 -16.77 5.22
N ALA A 559 -16.73 -16.91 4.95
CA ALA A 559 -17.79 -16.24 5.68
C ALA A 559 -17.92 -16.74 7.13
N LYS A 560 -18.05 -15.79 8.06
CA LYS A 560 -18.27 -16.01 9.49
C LYS A 560 -19.64 -15.49 9.93
N ASN A 561 -19.95 -14.25 9.57
CA ASN A 561 -21.14 -13.50 9.99
C ASN A 561 -21.97 -12.93 8.81
N ILE A 562 -21.49 -13.08 7.57
CA ILE A 562 -22.19 -12.65 6.35
C ILE A 562 -22.88 -13.81 5.64
N ILE A 563 -24.01 -13.53 4.99
CA ILE A 563 -24.72 -14.52 4.16
C ILE A 563 -24.18 -14.44 2.74
N VAL A 564 -23.52 -15.49 2.27
CA VAL A 564 -23.02 -15.59 0.90
C VAL A 564 -24.14 -16.10 -0.02
N VAL A 565 -24.33 -15.44 -1.15
CA VAL A 565 -25.40 -15.71 -2.11
C VAL A 565 -24.77 -15.96 -3.48
N PRO A 566 -24.92 -17.17 -4.05
CA PRO A 566 -24.41 -17.48 -5.38
C PRO A 566 -25.33 -16.89 -6.46
N VAL A 567 -24.74 -16.26 -7.47
CA VAL A 567 -25.47 -15.74 -8.64
C VAL A 567 -24.80 -16.20 -9.93
N LYS A 568 -25.58 -16.53 -10.95
CA LYS A 568 -25.09 -16.83 -12.31
C LYS A 568 -25.30 -15.66 -13.26
N SER A 569 -26.25 -14.79 -12.96
CA SER A 569 -26.57 -13.61 -13.75
C SER A 569 -26.90 -12.40 -12.87
N ALA A 570 -26.87 -11.20 -13.45
CA ALA A 570 -27.36 -9.99 -12.79
C ALA A 570 -28.88 -10.07 -12.52
N GLN A 571 -29.64 -10.79 -13.35
CA GLN A 571 -31.05 -11.04 -13.08
C GLN A 571 -31.24 -11.89 -11.82
N ASP A 572 -30.44 -12.95 -11.63
CA ASP A 572 -30.49 -13.79 -10.42
C ASP A 572 -30.25 -12.95 -9.15
N ALA A 573 -29.31 -12.00 -9.23
CA ALA A 573 -29.03 -11.09 -8.15
C ALA A 573 -30.22 -10.16 -7.85
N ILE A 574 -30.84 -9.58 -8.88
CA ILE A 574 -32.01 -8.72 -8.75
C ILE A 574 -33.19 -9.51 -8.17
N ASP A 575 -33.45 -10.72 -8.66
CA ASP A 575 -34.54 -11.58 -8.20
C ASP A 575 -34.36 -11.95 -6.72
N PHE A 576 -33.14 -12.31 -6.32
CA PHE A 576 -32.81 -12.56 -4.93
C PHE A 576 -33.08 -11.33 -4.06
N LEU A 577 -32.58 -10.14 -4.46
CA LEU A 577 -32.75 -8.91 -3.69
C LEU A 577 -34.22 -8.48 -3.58
N ASN A 578 -34.99 -8.64 -4.65
CA ASN A 578 -36.43 -8.38 -4.65
C ASN A 578 -37.23 -9.36 -3.78
N SER A 579 -36.70 -10.58 -3.55
CA SER A 579 -37.32 -11.55 -2.64
C SER A 579 -37.12 -11.21 -1.15
N LEU A 580 -36.21 -10.28 -0.82
CA LEU A 580 -35.91 -9.92 0.55
C LEU A 580 -37.03 -9.07 1.19
N PRO A 581 -37.38 -9.30 2.47
CA PRO A 581 -38.22 -8.38 3.21
C PRO A 581 -37.46 -7.09 3.53
N PRO A 582 -38.13 -5.93 3.71
CA PRO A 582 -37.50 -4.70 4.18
C PRO A 582 -36.65 -4.92 5.44
N ALA A 583 -35.48 -4.31 5.50
CA ALA A 583 -34.64 -4.27 6.68
C ALA A 583 -35.40 -3.55 7.81
N GLY A 584 -35.49 -4.22 8.97
CA GLY A 584 -36.20 -3.73 10.15
C GLY A 584 -35.48 -2.64 10.93
#